data_AF-A0A9X9F7B0-F1
#
_entry.id   AF-A0A9X9F7B0-F1
#
_cell.length_a   1.000
_cell.length_b   1.000
_cell.length_c   1.000
_cell.angle_alpha   90.00
_cell.angle_beta   90.00
_cell.angle_gamma   90.00
#
_symmetry.space_group_name_H-M   'P 1'
#
loop_
_entity.id
_entity.type
_entity.pdbx_description
1 polymer ?
#
loop_
_entity_poly.entity_id
_entity_poly.type
_entity_poly.pdbx_seq_one_letter_code
_entity_poly.pdbx_strand_id
1 'polypeptide(L)'
;QFVDILYVYMLEELLQSGEISLEEGKMVLQVLRENYEAMKHKTCDLIIVRKLGISTCLLVSNVDDLIFEKGTKIVLREAIMKYTEALKTKLL
;
A
#
# COMPACT_ATOMS: atom_id res chain seq x y z
N GLN A 1 -1.87 5.18 -17.61
CA GLN A 1 -2.80 6.28 -17.31
C GLN A 1 -3.63 6.03 -16.06
N PHE A 2 -4.60 5.09 -16.02
CA PHE A 2 -5.37 4.83 -14.79
C PHE A 2 -4.49 4.43 -13.61
N VAL A 3 -3.52 3.54 -13.85
CA VAL A 3 -2.60 3.03 -12.83
C VAL A 3 -1.72 4.14 -12.23
N ASP A 4 -1.27 5.08 -13.05
CA ASP A 4 -0.48 6.22 -12.57
C ASP A 4 -1.32 7.15 -11.67
N ILE A 5 -2.58 7.40 -12.05
CA ILE A 5 -3.53 8.17 -11.24
C ILE A 5 -3.85 7.43 -9.94
N LEU A 6 -4.02 6.11 -10.00
CA LEU A 6 -4.22 5.26 -8.81
C LEU A 6 -3.06 5.40 -7.83
N TYR A 7 -1.82 5.36 -8.29
CA TYR A 7 -0.67 5.50 -7.40
C TYR A 7 -0.63 6.85 -6.69
N VAL A 8 -0.94 7.94 -7.42
CA VAL A 8 -1.01 9.28 -6.82
C VAL A 8 -2.18 9.39 -5.85
N TYR A 9 -3.35 8.86 -6.21
CA TYR A 9 -4.54 8.86 -5.36
C TYR A 9 -4.30 8.10 -4.04
N MET A 10 -3.72 6.90 -4.14
CA MET A 10 -3.35 6.12 -2.95
C MET A 10 -2.34 6.89 -2.09
N LEU A 11 -1.31 7.48 -2.70
CA LEU A 11 -0.30 8.22 -1.96
C LEU A 11 -0.90 9.43 -1.22
N GLU A 12 -1.80 10.16 -1.85
CA GLU A 12 -2.51 11.29 -1.24
C GLU A 12 -3.28 10.85 0.00
N GLU A 13 -4.16 9.85 -0.14
CA GLU A 13 -4.99 9.33 0.95
C GLU A 13 -4.13 8.80 2.11
N LEU A 14 -3.07 8.05 1.79
CA LEU A 14 -2.16 7.51 2.80
C LEU A 14 -1.40 8.61 3.53
N LEU A 15 -0.91 9.64 2.84
CA LEU A 15 -0.21 10.76 3.50
C LEU A 15 -1.17 11.63 4.33
N GLN A 16 -2.39 11.85 3.85
CA GLN A 16 -3.41 12.62 4.58
C GLN A 16 -3.88 11.94 5.85
N SER A 17 -3.80 10.60 5.93
CA SER A 17 -4.11 9.85 7.16
C SER A 17 -3.22 10.24 8.34
N GLY A 18 -2.01 10.75 8.07
CA GLY A 18 -0.98 11.00 9.10
C GLY A 18 -0.36 9.72 9.68
N GLU A 19 -0.74 8.55 9.20
CA GLU A 19 -0.19 7.28 9.67
C GLU A 19 1.22 7.02 9.15
N ILE A 20 1.53 7.49 7.93
CA ILE A 20 2.83 7.29 7.26
C ILE A 20 3.61 8.58 7.06
N SER A 21 4.94 8.44 7.00
CA SER A 21 5.84 9.53 6.61
C SER A 21 5.94 9.68 5.09
N LEU A 22 6.54 10.79 4.63
CA LEU A 22 6.83 10.99 3.21
C LEU A 22 7.79 9.92 2.68
N GLU A 23 8.78 9.51 3.48
CA GLU A 23 9.77 8.48 3.16
C GLU A 23 9.08 7.12 2.93
N GLU A 24 8.11 6.79 3.77
CA GLU A 24 7.29 5.59 3.59
C GLU A 24 6.38 5.70 2.36
N GLY A 25 5.83 6.88 2.07
CA GLY A 25 5.09 7.13 0.84
C GLY A 25 5.93 6.89 -0.43
N LYS A 26 7.23 7.26 -0.41
CA LYS A 26 8.17 6.93 -1.50
C LYS A 26 8.35 5.42 -1.64
N MET A 27 8.45 4.68 -0.52
CA MET A 27 8.54 3.22 -0.55
C MET A 27 7.27 2.59 -1.14
N VAL A 28 6.08 3.10 -0.79
CA VAL A 28 4.81 2.67 -1.39
C VAL A 28 4.82 2.83 -2.90
N LEU A 29 5.16 4.03 -3.39
CA LEU A 29 5.22 4.29 -4.83
C LEU A 29 6.20 3.35 -5.54
N GLN A 30 7.37 3.11 -4.94
CA GLN A 30 8.37 2.23 -5.52
C GLN A 30 7.83 0.79 -5.64
N VAL A 31 7.33 0.23 -4.54
CA VAL A 31 6.82 -1.16 -4.50
C VAL A 31 5.64 -1.33 -5.48
N LEU A 32 4.72 -0.37 -5.55
CA LEU A 32 3.61 -0.40 -6.50
C LEU A 32 4.09 -0.39 -7.95
N ARG A 33 5.00 0.52 -8.31
CA ARG A 33 5.52 0.62 -9.68
C ARG A 33 6.25 -0.65 -10.12
N GLU A 34 7.00 -1.26 -9.22
CA GLU A 34 7.79 -2.46 -9.52
C GLU A 34 6.94 -3.73 -9.61
N ASN A 35 5.84 -3.84 -8.84
CA ASN A 35 5.17 -5.13 -8.61
C ASN A 35 3.66 -5.16 -8.89
N TYR A 36 2.96 -4.03 -8.91
CA TYR A 36 1.48 -4.03 -8.96
C TYR A 36 0.91 -4.67 -10.23
N GLU A 37 1.52 -4.43 -11.39
CA GLU A 37 1.04 -4.98 -12.66
C GLU A 37 0.97 -6.52 -12.65
N ALA A 38 1.93 -7.18 -12.00
CA ALA A 38 1.95 -8.64 -11.85
C ALA A 38 0.89 -9.15 -10.85
N MET A 39 0.32 -8.26 -10.04
CA MET A 39 -0.51 -8.58 -8.88
C MET A 39 -1.95 -8.05 -9.00
N LYS A 40 -2.24 -7.22 -10.00
CA LYS A 40 -3.52 -6.51 -10.18
C LYS A 40 -4.78 -7.40 -10.28
N HIS A 41 -4.62 -8.68 -10.59
CA HIS A 41 -5.72 -9.64 -10.67
C HIS A 41 -5.89 -10.50 -9.40
N LYS A 42 -5.10 -10.23 -8.36
CA LYS A 42 -5.16 -10.93 -7.08
C LYS A 42 -5.72 -10.01 -6.00
N THR A 43 -6.25 -10.60 -4.92
CA THR A 43 -6.50 -9.87 -3.68
C THR A 43 -5.15 -9.45 -3.12
N CYS A 44 -4.91 -8.14 -3.07
CA CYS A 44 -3.60 -7.56 -2.83
C CYS A 44 -3.70 -6.48 -1.77
N ASP A 45 -2.91 -6.64 -0.71
CA ASP A 45 -2.78 -5.69 0.39
C ASP A 45 -1.44 -4.97 0.29
N LEU A 46 -1.48 -3.65 0.52
CA LEU A 46 -0.30 -2.84 0.80
C LEU A 46 -0.12 -2.78 2.31
N ILE A 47 1.07 -3.14 2.80
CA ILE A 47 1.37 -3.17 4.23
C ILE A 47 2.63 -2.37 4.50
N ILE A 48 2.58 -1.50 5.50
CA ILE A 48 3.78 -0.89 6.08
C ILE A 48 3.94 -1.38 7.50
N VAL A 49 5.15 -1.82 7.82
CA VAL A 49 5.54 -2.17 9.19
C VAL A 49 6.72 -1.32 9.64
N ARG A 50 6.80 -1.08 10.95
CA ARG A 50 7.92 -0.41 11.60
C ARG A 50 8.46 -1.26 12.73
N LYS A 51 9.79 -1.40 12.78
CA LYS A 51 10.51 -1.97 13.92
C LYS A 51 11.70 -1.09 14.25
N LEU A 52 11.79 -0.64 15.51
CA LEU A 52 12.89 0.22 15.99
C LEU A 52 13.14 1.47 15.12
N GLY A 53 12.07 2.06 14.59
CA GLY A 53 12.14 3.23 13.71
C GLY A 53 12.48 2.94 12.24
N ILE A 54 12.71 1.67 11.87
CA ILE A 54 12.96 1.24 10.50
C ILE A 54 11.65 0.77 9.88
N SER A 55 11.32 1.31 8.71
CA SER A 55 10.11 0.97 7.97
C SER A 55 10.36 -0.06 6.89
N THR A 56 9.36 -0.87 6.59
CA THR A 56 9.35 -1.80 5.46
C THR A 56 7.97 -1.77 4.81
N CYS A 57 7.96 -1.67 3.48
CA CYS A 57 6.75 -1.68 2.67
C CYS A 57 6.64 -3.02 1.94
N LEU A 58 5.47 -3.65 2.00
CA LEU A 58 5.20 -4.94 1.39
C LEU A 58 3.94 -4.86 0.52
N LEU A 59 4.00 -5.57 -0.60
CA LEU A 59 2.84 -5.88 -1.41
C LEU A 59 2.57 -7.38 -1.27
N VAL A 60 1.41 -7.74 -0.73
CA VAL A 60 1.12 -9.12 -0.35
C VAL A 60 -0.15 -9.59 -1.05
N SER A 61 -0.11 -10.75 -1.69
CA SER A 61 -1.28 -11.35 -2.32
C SER A 61 -1.49 -12.79 -1.91
N ASN A 62 -2.74 -13.19 -1.75
CA ASN A 62 -3.14 -14.59 -1.53
C ASN A 62 -2.42 -15.25 -0.35
N VAL A 63 -2.26 -14.52 0.75
CA VAL A 63 -1.76 -15.08 2.01
C VAL A 63 -2.90 -15.14 3.01
N ASP A 64 -2.96 -16.21 3.78
CA ASP A 64 -3.93 -16.35 4.86
C ASP A 64 -3.47 -15.57 6.10
N ASP A 65 -2.22 -15.81 6.53
CA ASP A 65 -1.65 -15.21 7.73
C ASP A 65 -0.31 -14.52 7.48
N LEU A 66 -0.09 -13.42 8.19
CA LEU A 66 1.19 -12.74 8.31
C LEU A 66 1.60 -12.67 9.78
N ILE A 67 2.68 -13.36 10.12
CA ILE A 67 3.19 -13.44 11.50
C ILE A 67 4.44 -12.57 11.56
N PHE A 68 4.43 -11.57 12.45
CA PHE A 68 5.54 -10.65 12.65
C PHE A 68 6.30 -10.98 13.93
N GLU A 69 7.61 -10.75 13.92
CA GLU A 69 8.43 -10.86 15.12
C GLU A 69 8.01 -9.85 16.20
N LYS A 70 8.35 -10.15 17.45
CA LYS A 70 8.01 -9.30 18.60
C LYS A 70 8.57 -7.88 18.44
N GLY A 71 7.72 -6.89 18.68
CA GLY A 71 8.09 -5.48 18.61
C GLY A 71 7.93 -4.84 17.23
N THR A 72 7.51 -5.60 16.21
CA THR A 72 7.08 -5.05 14.93
C THR A 72 5.68 -4.46 15.06
N LYS A 73 5.52 -3.20 14.66
CA LYS A 73 4.23 -2.53 14.57
C LYS A 73 3.74 -2.55 13.13
N ILE A 74 2.51 -2.98 12.89
CA ILE A 74 1.81 -2.73 11.64
C ILE A 74 1.37 -1.26 11.67
N VAL A 75 1.91 -0.47 10.75
CA VAL A 75 1.59 0.96 10.62
C VAL A 75 0.30 1.10 9.84
N LEU A 76 0.22 0.44 8.68
CA LEU A 76 -0.98 0.40 7.84
C LEU A 76 -1.10 -0.98 7.19
N ARG A 77 -2.34 -1.38 6.90
CA ARG A 77 -2.67 -2.49 6.02
C ARG A 77 -3.92 -2.12 5.24
N GLU A 78 -3.77 -1.94 3.94
CA GLU A 78 -4.86 -1.46 3.08
C GLU A 78 -5.03 -2.36 1.86
N ALA A 79 -6.26 -2.78 1.60
CA ALA A 79 -6.61 -3.49 0.38
C ALA A 79 -6.56 -2.53 -0.80
N ILE A 80 -5.73 -2.81 -1.81
CA ILE A 80 -5.60 -1.94 -2.98
C ILE A 80 -6.92 -1.82 -3.74
N MET A 81 -7.75 -2.87 -3.67
CA MET A 81 -9.06 -2.91 -4.29
C MET A 81 -9.96 -1.75 -3.83
N LYS A 82 -9.89 -1.36 -2.55
CA LYS A 82 -10.62 -0.21 -1.98
C LYS A 82 -10.36 1.06 -2.79
N TYR A 83 -9.10 1.34 -3.11
CA TYR A 83 -8.71 2.52 -3.87
C TYR A 83 -9.07 2.41 -5.34
N THR A 84 -8.94 1.22 -5.93
CA THR A 84 -9.31 1.03 -7.34
C THR A 84 -10.80 1.28 -7.57
N GLU A 85 -11.66 0.78 -6.69
CA GLU A 85 -13.12 0.94 -6.83
C GLU A 85 -13.55 2.38 -6.50
N ALA A 86 -12.97 2.99 -5.46
CA ALA A 86 -13.20 4.40 -5.14
C ALA A 86 -12.78 5.32 -6.29
N LEU A 87 -11.62 5.07 -6.90
CA LEU A 87 -11.11 5.89 -8.00
C LEU A 87 -11.94 5.71 -9.28
N LYS A 88 -12.35 4.49 -9.62
CA LYS A 88 -13.27 4.26 -10.74
C LYS A 88 -14.55 5.08 -10.59
N THR A 89 -15.12 5.11 -9.38
CA THR A 89 -16.35 5.87 -9.09
C THR A 89 -16.16 7.39 -9.19
N LYS A 90 -14.93 7.90 -9.00
CA LYS A 90 -14.63 9.34 -9.14
C LYS A 90 -14.35 9.76 -10.58
N LEU A 91 -13.94 8.82 -11.45
CA LEU A 91 -13.55 9.09 -12.84
C LEU A 91 -14.64 8.74 -13.87
N LEU A 92 -15.63 7.95 -13.47
CA LEU A 92 -16.81 7.57 -14.25
C LEU A 92 -18.02 8.38 -13.80
#